data_AF-A0A5B9Y7V7-F1
#
_entry.id   AF-A0A5B9Y7V7-F1
#
_cell.length_a   1.000
_cell.length_b   1.000
_cell.length_c   1.000
_cell.angle_alpha   90.00
_cell.angle_beta   90.00
_cell.angle_gamma   90.00
#
_symmetry.space_group_name_H-M   'P 1'
#
loop_
_entity.id
_entity.type
_entity.pdbx_description
1 polymer ?
#
loop_
_entity_poly.entity_id
_entity_poly.type
_entity_poly.pdbx_seq_one_letter_code
_entity_poly.pdbx_strand_id
1 'polypeptide(L)'
;MILEKDIIKRIEYYFYNYEQEYEQLELINEDIIYGVQAGFVDGSKGNAISSKTENSALELIDKRNEEKECWLNVVESVIERFEGTEYQGVFNLTYKDQYKLPKILRILAMEKSCYYDKRNDIITYAALKAAEKGLIMV
;
A
#
# COMPACT_ATOMS: atom_id res chain seq x y z
N MET A 1 21.45 -1.28 -4.36
CA MET A 1 20.93 -1.57 -3.02
C MET A 1 20.55 -3.03 -2.97
N ILE A 2 21.02 -3.78 -1.98
CA ILE A 2 20.60 -5.19 -1.80
C ILE A 2 19.43 -5.15 -0.83
N LEU A 3 18.23 -5.42 -1.32
CA LEU A 3 17.02 -5.48 -0.52
C LEU A 3 16.77 -6.91 -0.04
N GLU A 4 16.36 -7.05 1.21
CA GLU A 4 15.89 -8.33 1.73
C GLU A 4 14.65 -8.80 0.96
N LYS A 5 14.56 -10.11 0.74
CA LYS A 5 13.48 -10.71 -0.04
C LYS A 5 12.10 -10.41 0.54
N ASP A 6 11.99 -10.28 1.85
CA ASP A 6 10.71 -10.02 2.52
C ASP A 6 10.26 -8.57 2.38
N ILE A 7 11.19 -7.61 2.34
CA ILE A 7 10.90 -6.21 1.99
C ILE A 7 10.36 -6.12 0.57
N ILE A 8 11.00 -6.80 -0.38
CA ILE A 8 10.56 -6.81 -1.79
C ILE A 8 9.13 -7.36 -1.89
N LYS A 9 8.86 -8.52 -1.28
CA LYS A 9 7.50 -9.10 -1.30
C LYS A 9 6.47 -8.16 -0.71
N ARG A 10 6.82 -7.43 0.35
CA ARG A 10 5.92 -6.49 1.01
C ARG A 10 5.60 -5.30 0.12
N ILE A 11 6.61 -4.70 -0.52
CA ILE A 11 6.42 -3.65 -1.52
C ILE A 11 5.51 -4.15 -2.64
N GLU A 12 5.83 -5.32 -3.20
CA GLU A 12 5.05 -5.88 -4.31
C GLU A 12 3.61 -6.23 -3.91
N TYR A 13 3.38 -6.68 -2.68
CA TYR A 13 2.03 -6.88 -2.16
C TYR A 13 1.19 -5.61 -2.30
N TYR A 14 1.70 -4.46 -1.87
CA TYR A 14 0.97 -3.20 -1.98
C TYR A 14 0.84 -2.72 -3.42
N PHE A 15 1.81 -2.99 -4.29
CA PHE A 15 1.66 -2.70 -5.71
C PHE A 15 0.55 -3.54 -6.37
N TYR A 16 0.48 -4.83 -6.07
CA TYR A 16 -0.53 -5.73 -6.65
C TYR A 16 -1.94 -5.46 -6.13
N ASN A 17 -2.06 -5.05 -4.87
CA ASN A 17 -3.34 -4.89 -4.18
C ASN A 17 -3.73 -3.42 -3.98
N TYR A 18 -3.03 -2.48 -4.63
CA TYR A 18 -3.19 -1.04 -4.40
C TYR A 18 -4.66 -0.60 -4.42
N GLU A 19 -5.39 -0.91 -5.50
CA GLU A 19 -6.79 -0.49 -5.67
C GLU A 19 -7.68 -1.08 -4.56
N GLN A 20 -7.51 -2.37 -4.24
CA GLN A 20 -8.30 -3.05 -3.21
C GLN A 20 -8.00 -2.53 -1.79
N GLU A 21 -6.72 -2.27 -1.49
CA GLU A 21 -6.30 -1.77 -0.18
C GLU A 21 -6.71 -0.32 0.03
N TYR A 22 -6.72 0.48 -1.04
CA TYR A 22 -7.22 1.85 -1.05
C TYR A 22 -8.74 1.90 -0.80
N GLU A 23 -9.53 1.11 -1.55
CA GLU A 23 -10.98 0.99 -1.32
C GLU A 23 -11.31 0.54 0.12
N GLN A 24 -10.57 -0.45 0.64
CA GLN A 24 -10.76 -0.89 2.03
C GLN A 24 -10.48 0.22 3.04
N LEU A 25 -9.44 1.04 2.80
CA LEU A 25 -9.11 2.15 3.70
C LEU A 25 -10.19 3.23 3.65
N GLU A 26 -10.73 3.54 2.47
CA GLU A 26 -11.85 4.48 2.32
C GLU A 26 -13.09 3.99 3.07
N LEU A 27 -13.47 2.72 2.91
CA LEU A 27 -14.61 2.14 3.64
C LEU A 27 -14.43 2.21 5.16
N ILE A 28 -13.22 1.93 5.67
CA ILE A 28 -12.92 2.05 7.10
C ILE A 28 -13.06 3.51 7.56
N ASN A 29 -12.56 4.46 6.78
CA ASN A 29 -12.66 5.88 7.11
C ASN A 29 -14.11 6.38 7.11
N GLU A 30 -14.92 5.93 6.16
CA GLU A 30 -16.36 6.22 6.12
C GLU A 30 -17.08 5.64 7.33
N ASP A 31 -16.85 4.35 7.66
CA ASP A 31 -17.46 3.69 8.83
C ASP A 31 -17.10 4.42 10.13
N ILE A 32 -15.87 4.91 10.28
CA ILE A 32 -15.46 5.72 11.43
C ILE A 32 -16.24 7.04 11.47
N ILE A 33 -16.36 7.75 10.33
CA ILE A 33 -17.09 9.02 10.26
C ILE A 33 -18.58 8.83 10.60
N TYR A 34 -19.24 7.83 9.99
CA TYR A 34 -20.66 7.56 10.22
C TYR A 34 -20.92 6.95 11.60
N GLY A 35 -20.03 6.08 12.10
CA GLY A 35 -20.11 5.50 13.44
C GLY A 35 -19.93 6.54 14.54
N VAL A 36 -19.02 7.50 14.35
CA VAL A 36 -18.87 8.67 15.24
C VAL A 36 -20.14 9.52 15.22
N GLN A 37 -20.74 9.77 14.05
CA GLN A 37 -21.99 10.55 13.95
C GLN A 37 -23.19 9.84 14.62
N ALA A 38 -23.30 8.51 14.53
CA ALA A 38 -24.34 7.74 15.20
C ALA A 38 -24.17 7.73 16.73
N GLY A 39 -22.94 7.79 17.24
CA GLY A 39 -22.63 7.87 18.67
C GLY A 39 -22.98 9.19 19.36
N PHE A 40 -23.27 10.26 18.61
CA PHE A 40 -23.74 11.54 19.17
C PHE A 40 -25.27 11.57 19.42
N VAL A 41 -26.01 10.52 19.06
CA VAL A 41 -27.47 10.44 19.21
C VAL A 41 -27.88 9.15 19.93
N ASP A 42 -27.28 8.81 21.06
CA ASP A 42 -28.01 8.01 22.05
C ASP A 42 -27.52 8.25 23.49
N GLY A 43 -28.39 8.89 24.26
CA GLY A 43 -28.21 9.05 25.70
C GLY A 43 -28.54 7.74 26.40
N SER A 44 -27.56 6.85 26.54
CA SER A 44 -27.73 5.62 27.31
C SER A 44 -26.54 5.39 28.24
N LYS A 45 -26.76 5.65 29.53
CA LYS A 45 -25.89 5.22 30.64
C LYS A 45 -25.82 3.70 30.66
N GLY A 46 -24.70 3.12 30.25
CA GLY A 46 -24.40 1.70 30.37
C GLY A 46 -23.00 1.51 30.96
N ASN A 47 -22.90 0.75 32.05
CA ASN A 47 -21.68 0.51 32.82
C ASN A 47 -20.56 -0.10 31.96
N ALA A 48 -19.62 0.72 31.50
CA ALA A 48 -18.43 0.26 30.79
C ALA A 48 -17.40 -0.29 31.79
N ILE A 49 -17.41 -1.60 32.01
CA ILE A 49 -16.15 -2.29 32.33
C ILE A 49 -15.42 -2.40 30.99
N SER A 50 -14.84 -1.28 30.55
CA SER A 50 -13.91 -1.21 29.42
C SER A 50 -12.74 -2.14 29.77
N SER A 51 -12.75 -3.33 29.18
CA SER A 51 -11.67 -4.27 29.42
C SER A 51 -10.41 -3.71 28.77
N LYS A 52 -9.26 -3.74 29.45
CA LYS A 52 -7.95 -3.36 28.85
C LYS A 52 -7.73 -4.04 27.49
N THR A 53 -8.32 -5.21 27.30
CA THR A 53 -8.31 -6.00 26.07
C THR A 53 -9.03 -5.33 24.91
N GLU A 54 -10.19 -4.71 25.13
CA GLU A 54 -10.94 -4.00 24.07
C GLU A 54 -10.19 -2.75 23.62
N ASN A 55 -9.66 -1.94 24.54
CA ASN A 55 -8.88 -0.75 24.18
C ASN A 55 -7.58 -1.12 23.45
N SER A 56 -6.90 -2.20 23.87
CA SER A 56 -5.70 -2.69 23.19
C SER A 56 -6.00 -3.21 21.78
N ALA A 57 -7.18 -3.81 21.57
CA ALA A 57 -7.60 -4.28 20.25
C ALA A 57 -7.87 -3.11 19.29
N LEU A 58 -8.49 -2.03 19.78
CA LEU A 58 -8.72 -0.80 19.01
C LEU A 58 -7.40 -0.13 18.61
N GLU A 59 -6.47 0.05 19.56
CA GLU A 59 -5.14 0.62 19.27
C GLU A 59 -4.36 -0.16 18.21
N LEU A 60 -4.49 -1.50 18.20
CA LEU A 60 -3.84 -2.35 17.20
C LEU A 60 -4.47 -2.21 15.81
N ILE A 61 -5.79 -2.00 15.74
CA ILE A 61 -6.49 -1.76 14.49
C ILE A 61 -6.08 -0.41 13.92
N ASP A 62 -6.05 0.64 14.75
CA ASP A 62 -5.66 2.00 14.34
C ASP A 62 -4.23 1.99 13.79
N LYS A 63 -3.28 1.40 14.53
CA LYS A 63 -1.89 1.30 14.08
C LYS A 63 -1.74 0.53 12.76
N ARG A 64 -2.54 -0.53 12.55
CA ARG A 64 -2.53 -1.29 11.30
C ARG A 64 -3.05 -0.47 10.13
N ASN A 65 -4.07 0.36 10.36
CA ASN A 65 -4.64 1.24 9.35
C ASN A 65 -3.66 2.37 9.00
N GLU A 66 -3.00 2.97 9.99
CA GLU A 66 -1.94 3.96 9.79
C GLU A 66 -0.78 3.39 8.96
N GLU A 67 -0.34 2.16 9.27
CA GLU A 67 0.70 1.48 8.51
C GLU A 67 0.25 1.22 7.07
N LYS A 68 -1.00 0.78 6.87
CA LYS A 68 -1.59 0.58 5.53
C LYS A 68 -1.61 1.89 4.74
N GLU A 69 -2.07 2.97 5.33
CA GLU A 69 -2.10 4.30 4.71
C GLU A 69 -0.69 4.75 4.31
N CYS A 70 0.30 4.56 5.19
CA CYS A 70 1.69 4.87 4.86
C CYS A 70 2.20 4.07 3.66
N TRP A 71 1.85 2.78 3.55
CA TRP A 71 2.20 1.96 2.39
C TRP A 71 1.50 2.41 1.11
N LEU A 72 0.22 2.78 1.16
CA LEU A 72 -0.51 3.31 -0.01
C LEU A 72 0.13 4.61 -0.51
N ASN A 73 0.50 5.51 0.41
CA ASN A 73 1.25 6.73 0.07
C ASN A 73 2.60 6.44 -0.62
N VAL A 74 3.27 5.32 -0.27
CA VAL A 74 4.49 4.88 -0.99
C VAL A 74 4.15 4.50 -2.42
N VAL A 75 3.06 3.77 -2.64
CA VAL A 75 2.62 3.40 -4.00
C VAL A 75 2.28 4.63 -4.83
N GLU A 76 1.54 5.58 -4.28
CA GLU A 76 1.23 6.86 -4.94
C GLU A 76 2.51 7.62 -5.32
N SER A 77 3.45 7.74 -4.39
CA SER A 77 4.74 8.39 -4.65
C SER A 77 5.52 7.73 -5.79
N VAL A 78 5.41 6.40 -5.94
CA VAL A 78 6.03 5.63 -7.04
C VAL A 78 5.32 5.93 -8.36
N ILE A 79 3.98 5.92 -8.37
CA ILE A 79 3.18 6.21 -9.55
C ILE A 79 3.48 7.63 -10.06
N GLU A 80 3.43 8.62 -9.17
CA GLU A 80 3.73 10.03 -9.48
C GLU A 80 5.16 10.20 -10.01
N ARG A 81 6.13 9.54 -9.37
CA ARG A 81 7.54 9.66 -9.78
C ARG A 81 7.78 9.19 -11.21
N PHE A 82 7.08 8.13 -11.62
CA PHE A 82 7.29 7.48 -12.91
C PHE A 82 6.24 7.84 -13.96
N GLU A 83 5.28 8.70 -13.64
CA GLU A 83 4.26 9.16 -14.57
C GLU A 83 4.89 9.78 -15.83
N GLY A 84 4.38 9.41 -17.00
CA GLY A 84 4.88 9.88 -18.29
C GLY A 84 6.23 9.27 -18.70
N THR A 85 6.80 8.36 -17.92
CA THR A 85 8.06 7.67 -18.24
C THR A 85 7.81 6.25 -18.76
N GLU A 86 8.84 5.65 -19.34
CA GLU A 86 8.84 4.23 -19.73
C GLU A 86 8.68 3.25 -18.55
N TYR A 87 8.96 3.69 -17.31
CA TYR A 87 8.74 2.90 -16.10
C TYR A 87 7.24 2.76 -15.78
N GLN A 88 6.42 3.75 -16.16
CA GLN A 88 4.96 3.69 -15.98
C GLN A 88 4.37 2.49 -16.70
N GLY A 89 4.83 2.22 -17.93
CA GLY A 89 4.38 1.05 -18.70
C GLY A 89 4.75 -0.26 -18.04
N VAL A 90 5.96 -0.36 -17.48
CA VAL A 90 6.39 -1.54 -16.70
C VAL A 90 5.52 -1.70 -15.46
N PHE A 91 5.32 -0.63 -14.68
CA PHE A 91 4.52 -0.67 -13.45
C PHE A 91 3.08 -1.10 -13.75
N ASN A 92 2.40 -0.42 -14.67
CA ASN A 92 1.01 -0.68 -15.00
C ASN A 92 0.81 -2.11 -15.51
N LEU A 93 1.59 -2.55 -16.49
CA LEU A 93 1.41 -3.89 -17.07
C LEU A 93 1.77 -5.00 -16.07
N THR A 94 2.68 -4.75 -15.13
CA THR A 94 3.14 -5.74 -14.15
C THR A 94 2.20 -5.85 -12.96
N TYR A 95 1.81 -4.72 -12.37
CA TYR A 95 1.14 -4.67 -11.07
C TYR A 95 -0.35 -4.37 -11.20
N LYS A 96 -0.73 -3.43 -12.09
CA LYS A 96 -2.13 -3.07 -12.32
C LYS A 96 -2.85 -4.08 -13.21
N ASP A 97 -2.33 -4.33 -14.42
CA ASP A 97 -2.94 -5.26 -15.39
C ASP A 97 -2.52 -6.72 -15.17
N GLN A 98 -1.50 -6.94 -14.34
CA GLN A 98 -0.99 -8.26 -13.94
C GLN A 98 -0.67 -9.19 -15.12
N TYR A 99 -0.13 -8.62 -16.20
CA TYR A 99 0.25 -9.41 -17.37
C TYR A 99 1.49 -10.27 -17.09
N LYS A 100 1.55 -11.42 -17.76
CA LYS A 100 2.74 -12.27 -17.73
C LYS A 100 3.88 -11.62 -18.53
N LEU A 101 5.11 -11.80 -18.06
CA LEU A 101 6.32 -11.24 -18.66
C LEU A 101 6.38 -11.33 -20.19
N PRO A 102 6.09 -12.47 -20.87
CA PRO A 102 6.15 -12.53 -22.33
C PRO A 102 5.22 -11.53 -23.04
N LYS A 103 4.05 -11.25 -22.44
CA LYS A 103 3.10 -10.26 -22.94
C LYS A 103 3.61 -8.84 -22.70
N ILE A 104 4.16 -8.56 -21.53
CA ILE A 104 4.75 -7.26 -21.18
C ILE A 104 5.89 -6.91 -22.15
N LEU A 105 6.84 -7.82 -22.35
CA LEU A 105 7.99 -7.62 -23.24
C LEU A 105 7.54 -7.32 -24.68
N ARG A 106 6.48 -7.98 -25.14
CA ARG A 106 5.89 -7.74 -26.46
C ARG A 106 5.22 -6.37 -26.56
N ILE A 107 4.43 -5.97 -25.55
CA ILE A 107 3.70 -4.70 -25.54
C ILE A 107 4.69 -3.52 -25.50
N LEU A 108 5.71 -3.61 -24.65
CA LEU A 108 6.69 -2.55 -24.46
C LEU A 108 7.85 -2.61 -25.47
N ALA A 109 7.84 -3.61 -26.37
CA ALA A 109 8.94 -3.88 -27.31
C ALA A 109 10.32 -3.85 -26.64
N MET A 110 10.44 -4.49 -25.48
CA MET A 110 11.62 -4.40 -24.62
C MET A 110 12.28 -5.76 -24.37
N GLU A 111 13.58 -5.73 -24.08
CA GLU A 111 14.32 -6.91 -23.67
C GLU A 111 14.06 -7.29 -22.21
N LYS A 112 14.26 -8.57 -21.91
CA LYS A 112 14.06 -9.12 -20.57
C LYS A 112 14.96 -8.46 -19.52
N SER A 113 16.23 -8.18 -19.85
CA SER A 113 17.19 -7.47 -18.98
C SER A 113 16.66 -6.10 -18.58
N CYS A 114 16.31 -5.29 -19.58
CA CYS A 114 15.75 -3.96 -19.40
C CYS A 114 14.49 -3.97 -18.51
N TYR A 115 13.62 -4.98 -18.67
CA TYR A 115 12.46 -5.14 -17.78
C TYR A 115 12.87 -5.31 -16.31
N TYR A 116 13.82 -6.20 -16.02
CA TYR A 116 14.24 -6.44 -14.64
C TYR A 116 14.97 -5.24 -14.05
N ASP A 117 15.78 -4.53 -14.84
CA ASP A 117 16.44 -3.30 -14.40
C ASP A 117 15.40 -2.25 -14.01
N LYS A 118 14.42 -1.99 -14.88
CA LYS A 118 13.33 -1.05 -14.58
C LYS A 118 12.50 -1.46 -13.37
N ARG A 119 12.14 -2.74 -13.26
CA ARG A 119 11.41 -3.26 -12.10
C ARG A 119 12.23 -3.08 -10.82
N ASN A 120 13.53 -3.33 -10.87
CA ASN A 120 14.41 -3.17 -9.71
C ASN A 120 14.52 -1.69 -9.31
N ASP A 121 14.58 -0.76 -10.26
CA ASP A 121 14.58 0.67 -9.98
C ASP A 121 13.27 1.13 -9.32
N ILE A 122 12.13 0.65 -9.82
CA ILE A 122 10.81 0.90 -9.21
C ILE A 122 10.79 0.42 -7.76
N ILE A 123 11.18 -0.83 -7.51
CA ILE A 123 11.20 -1.42 -6.16
C ILE A 123 12.19 -0.69 -5.26
N THR A 124 13.35 -0.30 -5.80
CA THR A 124 14.37 0.45 -5.06
C THR A 124 13.85 1.81 -4.63
N TYR A 125 13.19 2.53 -5.53
CA TYR A 125 12.58 3.82 -5.21
C TYR A 125 11.48 3.68 -4.15
N ALA A 126 10.63 2.66 -4.27
CA ALA A 126 9.60 2.36 -3.27
C ALA A 126 10.19 2.04 -1.89
N ALA A 127 11.28 1.28 -1.85
CA ALA A 127 11.98 1.00 -0.60
C ALA A 127 12.55 2.27 0.05
N LEU A 128 13.13 3.19 -0.75
CA LEU A 128 13.59 4.48 -0.22
C LEU A 128 12.43 5.27 0.40
N LYS A 129 11.27 5.32 -0.27
CA LYS A 129 10.07 5.98 0.26
C LYS A 129 9.48 5.30 1.49
N ALA A 130 9.52 3.98 1.54
CA ALA A 130 9.12 3.23 2.73
C ALA A 130 10.08 3.48 3.91
N ALA A 131 11.38 3.60 3.65
CA ALA A 131 12.38 3.93 4.67
C ALA A 131 12.20 5.35 5.22
N GLU A 132 11.95 6.34 4.35
CA GLU A 132 11.64 7.72 4.75
C GLU A 132 10.43 7.79 5.70
N LYS A 133 9.44 6.91 5.51
CA LYS A 133 8.24 6.80 6.35
C LYS A 133 8.42 5.88 7.57
N GLY A 134 9.60 5.31 7.78
CA GLY A 134 9.88 4.39 8.90
C GLY A 134 9.20 3.02 8.79
N LEU A 135 8.68 2.65 7.62
CA LEU A 135 8.00 1.37 7.38
C LEU A 135 8.97 0.19 7.29
N ILE A 136 10.20 0.48 6.86
CA ILE A 136 11.28 -0.49 6.75
C ILE A 136 12.57 0.13 7.28
N MET A 137 13.44 -0.71 7.84
CA MET A 137 14.83 -0.35 8.08
C MET A 137 15.66 -0.84 6.90
N VAL A 138 16.46 0.06 6.32
CA VAL A 138 17.31 -0.18 5.14
C VAL A 138 18.77 0.02 5.53
#